data_AF-A0A9W7ILI9-F1
#
_entry.id   AF-A0A9W7ILI9-F1
#
_cell.length_a   1.000
_cell.length_b   1.000
_cell.length_c   1.000
_cell.angle_alpha   90.00
_cell.angle_beta   90.00
_cell.angle_gamma   90.00
#
_symmetry.space_group_name_H-M   'P 1'
#
loop_
_entity.id
_entity.type
_entity.pdbx_description
1 polymer ?
#
loop_
_entity_poly.entity_id
_entity_poly.type
_entity_poly.pdbx_seq_one_letter_code
_entity_poly.pdbx_strand_id
1 'polypeptide(L)'
;MNYYSNLILQLQFTPKIQIPHNKIFKGELRNFENGKPSKNRRIWSRSEESSRAAVEIAKQHFPGVECKWGYQGLNNIIQDASLIGTAVVLAGQVQVDMSLKLLKAGKHVIQEKPAATSIPEIETALASYNSISSNPGQPIWAVAENYRFEPAFVESKKQVAGVGDMMNVQVIIEGSMNSSNPYFSSSWRRNFEGGFILDMGVHFIAGLRMMVGCEVTSVSAITSHVDKSLPPPDNISSTFKLENGCSGVFVMIVSSSSPKIIWRVVGSKGTVQVERGKIDGKHGYLVSVFSADGQCKSTFHLFCGVNEELKAFIHDIEQASFKKGNGYEAEPRSSFVEGARDAAVLEAMLESGSKGGTLVNVKKF
;
A
#
# COMPACT_ATOMS: atom_id res chain seq x y z
N MET A 1 7.28 35.61 -5.62
CA MET A 1 6.64 35.14 -4.37
C MET A 1 6.65 33.62 -4.44
N ASN A 2 7.68 33.00 -3.88
CA ASN A 2 8.00 31.58 -4.07
C ASN A 2 7.30 30.74 -2.98
N TYR A 3 6.41 29.85 -3.39
CA TYR A 3 5.70 28.90 -2.53
C TYR A 3 6.10 27.48 -2.92
N TYR A 4 7.12 26.88 -2.31
CA TYR A 4 7.36 25.42 -2.39
C TYR A 4 8.20 24.94 -1.18
N SER A 5 7.95 23.69 -0.75
CA SER A 5 8.59 22.88 0.32
C SER A 5 7.92 22.84 1.70
N ASN A 6 6.85 22.03 1.85
CA ASN A 6 6.35 21.53 3.13
C ASN A 6 5.86 20.07 2.96
N LEU A 7 6.73 19.08 3.16
CA LEU A 7 6.36 17.66 3.17
C LEU A 7 7.04 16.97 4.37
N ILE A 8 6.25 16.29 5.21
CA ILE A 8 6.74 15.56 6.38
C ILE A 8 7.08 14.11 6.03
N LEU A 9 8.31 13.74 6.37
CA LEU A 9 8.80 12.37 6.40
C LEU A 9 8.50 11.69 7.75
N GLN A 10 8.12 10.43 7.66
CA GLN A 10 7.81 9.42 8.70
C GLN A 10 8.98 9.12 9.66
N LEU A 11 8.69 8.67 10.90
CA LEU A 11 9.47 7.66 11.63
C LEU A 11 8.63 6.71 12.49
N GLN A 12 8.94 5.43 12.37
CA GLN A 12 8.37 4.33 13.13
C GLN A 12 9.20 4.02 14.40
N PHE A 13 8.55 3.58 15.47
CA PHE A 13 9.17 3.08 16.72
C PHE A 13 9.13 1.56 16.84
N THR A 14 10.30 0.94 17.00
CA THR A 14 10.58 -0.13 17.99
C THR A 14 12.11 -0.24 18.17
N PRO A 15 12.62 -0.41 19.41
CA PRO A 15 14.06 -0.55 19.65
C PRO A 15 14.49 -1.96 19.21
N LYS A 16 15.51 -2.07 18.36
CA LYS A 16 16.07 -3.32 17.81
C LYS A 16 15.31 -4.01 16.67
N ILE A 17 14.95 -3.28 15.61
CA ILE A 17 14.68 -3.91 14.31
C ILE A 17 15.62 -3.34 13.26
N GLN A 18 16.56 -4.18 12.86
CA GLN A 18 17.49 -3.93 11.76
C GLN A 18 16.68 -4.02 10.46
N ILE A 19 16.30 -2.87 9.89
CA ILE A 19 15.65 -2.81 8.59
C ILE A 19 16.68 -3.26 7.53
N PRO A 20 16.47 -4.38 6.82
CA PRO A 20 17.26 -4.73 5.66
C PRO A 20 16.78 -3.84 4.53
N HIS A 21 17.66 -2.92 4.14
CA HIS A 21 17.54 -2.03 2.99
C HIS A 21 16.53 -0.89 3.11
N ASN A 22 17.03 0.21 3.69
CA ASN A 22 16.81 1.60 3.26
C ASN A 22 16.28 1.72 1.80
N LYS A 23 14.96 1.85 1.63
CA LYS A 23 14.36 2.23 0.34
C LYS A 23 13.81 3.65 0.32
N ILE A 24 13.30 4.18 1.43
CA ILE A 24 12.80 5.58 1.49
C ILE A 24 13.95 6.61 1.39
N PHE A 25 15.17 6.24 1.79
CA PHE A 25 16.28 7.18 1.94
C PHE A 25 17.40 7.05 0.89
N LYS A 26 17.44 6.03 0.03
CA LYS A 26 18.55 5.89 -0.94
C LYS A 26 18.29 6.69 -2.22
N GLY A 27 18.48 8.01 -2.14
CA GLY A 27 18.84 8.85 -3.31
C GLY A 27 17.74 9.68 -3.97
N GLU A 28 16.46 9.55 -3.61
CA GLU A 28 15.38 9.93 -4.54
C GLU A 28 14.60 11.21 -4.18
N LEU A 29 15.14 11.99 -3.23
CA LEU A 29 14.70 13.36 -2.93
C LEU A 29 15.76 14.42 -3.27
N ARG A 30 16.91 14.02 -3.84
CA ARG A 30 17.96 14.97 -4.29
C ARG A 30 17.52 15.87 -5.46
N ASN A 31 16.53 15.44 -6.24
CA ASN A 31 16.14 16.15 -7.47
C ASN A 31 15.04 17.21 -7.28
N PHE A 32 14.56 17.45 -6.07
CA PHE A 32 13.40 18.33 -5.85
C PHE A 32 13.72 19.74 -5.34
N GLU A 33 14.97 20.07 -5.04
CA GLU A 33 15.34 21.44 -4.64
C GLU A 33 16.66 21.84 -5.29
N ASN A 34 16.61 22.88 -6.13
CA ASN A 34 17.78 23.66 -6.53
C ASN A 34 18.46 24.25 -5.28
N GLY A 35 19.33 23.46 -4.64
CA GLY A 35 20.42 23.92 -3.79
C GLY A 35 20.08 24.77 -2.55
N LYS A 36 18.86 24.77 -2.02
CA LYS A 36 18.54 25.47 -0.76
C LYS A 36 17.89 24.51 0.25
N PRO A 37 18.41 24.41 1.48
CA PRO A 37 17.84 23.54 2.50
C PRO A 37 16.45 24.02 2.93
N SER A 38 15.39 23.26 2.63
CA SER A 38 14.05 23.52 3.18
C SER A 38 14.08 23.43 4.72
N LYS A 39 13.58 24.47 5.40
CA LYS A 39 13.70 24.64 6.86
C LYS A 39 12.59 23.97 7.70
N ASN A 40 11.59 23.32 7.09
CA ASN A 40 10.35 22.93 7.80
C ASN A 40 10.04 21.42 7.75
N ARG A 41 11.05 20.55 7.84
CA ARG A 41 10.82 19.10 7.94
C ARG A 41 10.87 18.68 9.39
N ARG A 42 9.91 17.87 9.81
CA ARG A 42 9.87 17.31 11.15
C ARG A 42 9.70 15.83 11.06
N ILE A 43 10.20 15.15 12.08
CA ILE A 43 9.77 13.80 12.31
C ILE A 43 9.32 13.60 13.73
N TRP A 44 8.18 12.94 13.87
CA TRP A 44 7.59 12.62 15.15
C TRP A 44 7.58 11.14 15.42
N SER A 45 8.11 10.84 16.61
CA SER A 45 8.13 9.57 17.29
C SER A 45 7.18 9.44 18.50
N ARG A 46 6.59 8.28 18.88
CA ARG A 46 6.00 8.14 20.24
C ARG A 46 7.01 8.31 21.38
N SER A 47 8.17 7.67 21.25
CA SER A 47 9.30 7.81 22.18
C SER A 47 10.33 8.81 21.62
N GLU A 48 11.35 9.17 22.40
CA GLU A 48 12.42 10.03 21.91
C GLU A 48 13.45 9.26 21.07
N GLU A 49 13.75 8.01 21.45
CA GLU A 49 14.86 7.21 20.91
C GLU A 49 14.76 6.98 19.39
N SER A 50 13.73 6.31 18.89
CA SER A 50 13.51 6.11 17.45
C SER A 50 13.23 7.39 16.68
N SER A 51 12.70 8.44 17.32
CA SER A 51 12.63 9.74 16.65
C SER A 51 14.03 10.26 16.34
N ARG A 52 14.93 10.22 17.33
CA ARG A 52 16.34 10.60 17.13
C ARG A 52 17.04 9.67 16.15
N ALA A 53 16.87 8.35 16.32
CA ALA A 53 17.55 7.33 15.52
C ALA A 53 17.32 7.53 14.02
N ALA A 54 16.15 8.02 13.65
CA ALA A 54 15.80 8.06 12.26
C ALA A 54 15.65 9.48 11.70
N VAL A 55 15.68 10.51 12.57
CA VAL A 55 16.20 11.85 12.22
C VAL A 55 17.66 11.76 11.81
N GLU A 56 18.47 10.92 12.47
CA GLU A 56 19.87 10.71 12.12
C GLU A 56 20.04 10.16 10.69
N ILE A 57 19.19 9.22 10.30
CA ILE A 57 19.13 8.72 8.92
C ILE A 57 18.68 9.82 7.96
N ALA A 58 17.63 10.57 8.32
CA ALA A 58 17.09 11.63 7.49
C ALA A 58 18.06 12.80 7.28
N LYS A 59 18.88 13.15 8.28
CA LYS A 59 19.88 14.23 8.21
C LYS A 59 20.91 14.06 7.10
N GLN A 60 21.19 12.83 6.69
CA GLN A 60 22.09 12.55 5.55
C GLN A 60 21.57 13.16 4.24
N HIS A 61 20.26 13.40 4.16
CA HIS A 61 19.58 13.98 3.00
C HIS A 61 18.98 15.35 3.32
N PHE A 62 18.54 15.58 4.56
CA PHE A 62 17.84 16.78 5.01
C PHE A 62 18.45 17.30 6.33
N PRO A 63 19.54 18.09 6.26
CA PRO A 63 20.25 18.54 7.46
C PRO A 63 19.39 19.33 8.46
N GLY A 64 18.31 19.99 8.00
CA GLY A 64 17.41 20.80 8.81
C GLY A 64 16.20 20.06 9.41
N VAL A 65 16.17 18.73 9.36
CA VAL A 65 15.03 17.96 9.89
C VAL A 65 14.97 18.00 11.43
N GLU A 66 13.83 18.40 11.98
CA GLU A 66 13.62 18.49 13.43
C GLU A 66 13.13 17.17 14.02
N CYS A 67 13.65 16.84 15.20
CA CYS A 67 13.15 15.73 16.02
C CYS A 67 12.01 16.20 16.93
N LYS A 68 10.86 15.53 16.88
CA LYS A 68 9.72 15.72 17.79
C LYS A 68 9.32 14.37 18.39
N TRP A 69 8.81 14.35 19.60
CA TRP A 69 8.36 13.09 20.21
C TRP A 69 7.26 13.30 21.24
N GLY A 70 6.60 12.20 21.61
CA GLY A 70 5.57 12.17 22.63
C GLY A 70 4.36 13.05 22.29
N TYR A 71 3.46 13.23 23.25
CA TYR A 71 2.22 13.97 23.02
C TYR A 71 2.45 15.43 22.62
N GLN A 72 3.38 16.11 23.30
CA GLN A 72 3.70 17.50 23.01
C GLN A 72 4.29 17.67 21.59
N GLY A 73 5.20 16.79 21.18
CA GLY A 73 5.75 16.82 19.83
C GLY A 73 4.69 16.59 18.75
N LEU A 74 3.71 15.72 19.01
CA LEU A 74 2.59 15.49 18.11
C LEU A 74 1.72 16.74 17.98
N ASN A 75 1.34 17.34 19.11
CA ASN A 75 0.55 18.57 19.12
C ASN A 75 1.24 19.72 18.38
N ASN A 76 2.56 19.84 18.54
CA ASN A 76 3.34 20.83 17.79
C ASN A 76 3.28 20.59 16.28
N ILE A 77 3.19 19.35 15.81
CA ILE A 77 2.99 19.06 14.39
C ILE A 77 1.57 19.43 13.98
N ILE A 78 0.57 18.96 14.72
CA ILE A 78 -0.85 19.18 14.44
C ILE A 78 -1.16 20.68 14.30
N GLN A 79 -0.67 21.49 15.23
CA GLN A 79 -0.96 22.93 15.30
C GLN A 79 -0.14 23.79 14.34
N ASP A 80 0.92 23.26 13.73
CA ASP A 80 1.75 24.05 12.83
C ASP A 80 1.10 24.16 11.45
N ALA A 81 0.63 25.36 11.12
CA ALA A 81 0.01 25.68 9.84
C ALA A 81 0.99 25.69 8.65
N SER A 82 2.30 25.78 8.88
CA SER A 82 3.30 25.60 7.83
C SER A 82 3.38 24.16 7.35
N LEU A 83 2.95 23.19 8.16
CA LEU A 83 2.97 21.78 7.80
C LEU A 83 1.68 21.37 7.09
N ILE A 84 1.73 21.29 5.76
CA ILE A 84 0.57 21.02 4.91
C ILE A 84 0.31 19.53 4.65
N GLY A 85 1.33 18.66 4.73
CA GLY A 85 1.20 17.24 4.40
C GLY A 85 2.03 16.31 5.28
N THR A 86 1.50 15.13 5.58
CA THR A 86 2.09 14.12 6.47
C THR A 86 2.06 12.71 5.89
N ALA A 87 3.17 11.98 6.03
CA ALA A 87 3.21 10.53 5.88
C ALA A 87 3.03 9.83 7.25
N VAL A 88 1.94 9.08 7.42
CA VAL A 88 1.63 8.31 8.63
C VAL A 88 2.07 6.87 8.42
N VAL A 89 3.18 6.50 9.06
CA VAL A 89 3.70 5.12 8.97
C VAL A 89 3.94 4.55 10.35
N LEU A 90 2.82 4.20 10.96
CA LEU A 90 2.75 3.62 12.29
C LEU A 90 2.37 2.14 12.17
N ALA A 91 2.14 1.49 13.31
CA ALA A 91 1.52 0.17 13.30
C ALA A 91 0.10 0.30 12.71
N GLY A 92 -0.35 -0.72 11.97
CA GLY A 92 -1.63 -0.66 11.26
C GLY A 92 -2.83 -0.38 12.19
N GLN A 93 -2.76 -0.83 13.45
CA GLN A 93 -3.80 -0.62 14.47
C GLN A 93 -4.00 0.84 14.92
N VAL A 94 -3.07 1.75 14.61
CA VAL A 94 -3.14 3.15 15.09
C VAL A 94 -3.06 4.20 13.99
N GLN A 95 -2.87 3.76 12.74
CA GLN A 95 -2.65 4.69 11.64
C GLN A 95 -3.92 5.46 11.28
N VAL A 96 -5.10 4.82 11.26
CA VAL A 96 -6.38 5.45 10.90
C VAL A 96 -6.71 6.59 11.86
N ASP A 97 -6.64 6.32 13.17
CA ASP A 97 -6.85 7.34 14.20
C ASP A 97 -5.88 8.52 14.09
N MET A 98 -4.61 8.23 13.78
CA MET A 98 -3.61 9.28 13.59
C MET A 98 -3.91 10.11 12.33
N SER A 99 -4.22 9.44 11.23
CA SER A 99 -4.58 10.06 9.96
C SER A 99 -5.78 10.99 10.12
N LEU A 100 -6.87 10.52 10.75
CA LEU A 100 -8.06 11.33 10.98
C LEU A 100 -7.78 12.55 11.88
N LYS A 101 -6.90 12.44 12.88
CA LYS A 101 -6.48 13.59 13.70
C LYS A 101 -5.76 14.66 12.87
N LEU A 102 -4.88 14.25 11.96
CA LEU A 102 -4.12 15.15 11.10
C LEU A 102 -5.01 15.77 10.01
N LEU A 103 -5.90 14.98 9.41
CA LEU A 103 -6.91 15.45 8.44
C LEU A 103 -7.85 16.48 9.09
N LYS A 104 -8.34 16.24 10.31
CA LYS A 104 -9.16 17.21 11.07
C LYS A 104 -8.43 18.53 11.34
N ALA A 105 -7.10 18.51 11.40
CA ALA A 105 -6.26 19.68 11.54
C ALA A 105 -5.91 20.36 10.20
N GLY A 106 -6.54 19.94 9.09
CA GLY A 106 -6.35 20.53 7.77
C GLY A 106 -5.12 20.02 7.02
N LYS A 107 -4.47 18.93 7.48
CA LYS A 107 -3.26 18.39 6.83
C LYS A 107 -3.61 17.30 5.85
N HIS A 108 -3.00 17.32 4.67
CA HIS A 108 -3.03 16.20 3.73
C HIS A 108 -2.31 15.00 4.37
N VAL A 109 -2.87 13.80 4.23
CA VAL A 109 -2.30 12.58 4.80
C VAL A 109 -2.11 11.53 3.72
N ILE A 110 -0.91 10.97 3.65
CA ILE A 110 -0.69 9.64 3.08
C ILE A 110 -0.40 8.68 4.24
N GLN A 111 -1.20 7.62 4.39
CA GLN A 111 -0.98 6.62 5.42
C GLN A 111 -0.49 5.32 4.81
N GLU A 112 0.27 4.53 5.55
CA GLU A 112 0.59 3.16 5.13
C GLU A 112 -0.67 2.31 4.94
N LYS A 113 -0.52 1.32 4.07
CA LYS A 113 -1.50 0.23 3.91
C LYS A 113 -1.43 -0.73 5.11
N PRO A 114 -2.50 -1.51 5.39
CA PRO A 114 -3.80 -1.52 4.72
C PRO A 114 -4.63 -0.26 5.02
N ALA A 115 -5.77 -0.02 4.37
CA ALA A 115 -6.57 1.17 4.69
C ALA A 115 -7.04 1.17 6.15
N ALA A 116 -7.54 0.03 6.64
CA ALA A 116 -7.83 -0.23 8.03
C ALA A 116 -7.70 -1.74 8.31
N THR A 117 -7.99 -2.15 9.55
CA THR A 117 -7.85 -3.54 10.01
C THR A 117 -9.12 -4.37 9.85
N SER A 118 -10.29 -3.73 9.68
CA SER A 118 -11.58 -4.40 9.51
C SER A 118 -12.62 -3.53 8.77
N ILE A 119 -13.65 -4.15 8.20
CA ILE A 119 -14.78 -3.44 7.56
C ILE A 119 -15.44 -2.41 8.50
N PRO A 120 -15.77 -2.72 9.78
CA PRO A 120 -16.37 -1.73 10.68
C PRO A 120 -15.47 -0.52 10.93
N GLU A 121 -14.15 -0.73 11.00
CA GLU A 121 -13.17 0.36 11.12
C GLU A 121 -13.15 1.21 9.84
N ILE A 122 -13.19 0.60 8.65
CA ILE A 122 -13.26 1.29 7.36
C ILE A 122 -14.52 2.16 7.28
N GLU A 123 -15.69 1.64 7.65
CA GLU A 123 -16.95 2.39 7.61
C GLU A 123 -16.91 3.60 8.55
N THR A 124 -16.41 3.39 9.78
CA THR A 124 -16.23 4.46 10.77
C THR A 124 -15.23 5.52 10.30
N ALA A 125 -14.15 5.09 9.67
CA ALA A 125 -13.11 5.92 9.10
C ALA A 125 -13.64 6.80 7.96
N LEU A 126 -14.37 6.21 7.01
CA LEU A 126 -14.99 6.93 5.90
C LEU A 126 -16.04 7.93 6.38
N ALA A 127 -16.90 7.54 7.32
CA ALA A 127 -17.87 8.44 7.92
C ALA A 127 -17.19 9.63 8.62
N SER A 128 -16.11 9.36 9.37
CA SER A 128 -15.31 10.39 10.03
C SER A 128 -14.65 11.32 9.02
N TYR A 129 -14.04 10.80 7.96
CA TYR A 129 -13.39 11.60 6.94
C TYR A 129 -14.37 12.47 6.16
N ASN A 130 -15.53 11.93 5.78
CA ASN A 130 -16.59 12.65 5.09
C ASN A 130 -17.16 13.81 5.93
N SER A 131 -17.09 13.72 7.26
CA SER A 131 -17.49 14.80 8.17
C SER A 131 -16.50 15.98 8.26
N ILE A 132 -15.25 15.81 7.78
CA ILE A 132 -14.18 16.81 7.96
C ILE A 132 -14.43 18.07 7.10
N SER A 133 -15.14 17.97 5.97
CA SER A 133 -15.84 19.04 5.24
C SER A 133 -16.15 18.54 3.83
N SER A 134 -17.40 18.58 3.39
CA SER A 134 -17.83 18.16 2.03
C SER A 134 -17.58 19.24 0.95
N ASN A 135 -16.66 20.17 1.19
CA ASN A 135 -16.49 21.43 0.47
C ASN A 135 -15.11 21.54 -0.20
N PRO A 136 -14.94 22.43 -1.19
CA PRO A 136 -13.63 22.75 -1.76
C PRO A 136 -12.61 23.08 -0.65
N GLY A 137 -11.57 22.24 -0.53
CA GLY A 137 -10.55 22.35 0.52
C GLY A 137 -10.48 21.19 1.53
N GLN A 138 -11.24 20.10 1.34
CA GLN A 138 -11.05 18.87 2.13
C GLN A 138 -9.61 18.36 1.98
N PRO A 139 -8.89 18.07 3.09
CA PRO A 139 -7.55 17.52 3.02
C PRO A 139 -7.55 16.14 2.36
N ILE A 140 -6.59 15.91 1.48
CA ILE A 140 -6.42 14.64 0.76
C ILE A 140 -6.07 13.53 1.74
N TRP A 141 -6.81 12.43 1.69
CA TRP A 141 -6.47 11.19 2.39
C TRP A 141 -6.08 10.07 1.41
N ALA A 142 -4.78 9.83 1.34
CA ALA A 142 -4.15 8.81 0.53
C ALA A 142 -3.74 7.58 1.36
N VAL A 143 -3.76 6.40 0.73
CA VAL A 143 -3.18 5.15 1.20
C VAL A 143 -1.98 4.81 0.32
N ALA A 144 -0.83 4.56 0.95
CA ALA A 144 0.43 4.15 0.32
C ALA A 144 0.38 2.67 -0.05
N GLU A 145 -0.39 2.34 -1.09
CA GLU A 145 -0.39 1.02 -1.71
C GLU A 145 0.39 1.05 -3.02
N ASN A 146 1.71 0.86 -2.88
CA ASN A 146 2.67 1.06 -3.95
C ASN A 146 2.44 0.17 -5.18
N TYR A 147 1.73 -0.96 -5.06
CA TYR A 147 1.46 -1.85 -6.18
C TYR A 147 0.61 -1.19 -7.27
N ARG A 148 -0.21 -0.18 -6.91
CA ARG A 148 -0.96 0.62 -7.90
C ARG A 148 -0.11 1.53 -8.76
N PHE A 149 1.14 1.74 -8.36
CA PHE A 149 2.09 2.63 -9.02
C PHE A 149 3.27 1.88 -9.64
N GLU A 150 3.35 0.56 -9.48
CA GLU A 150 4.38 -0.22 -10.17
C GLU A 150 4.12 -0.19 -11.69
N PRO A 151 5.11 0.22 -12.51
CA PRO A 151 4.97 0.27 -13.96
C PRO A 151 4.54 -1.06 -14.58
N ALA A 152 4.92 -2.18 -13.96
CA ALA A 152 4.53 -3.52 -14.37
C ALA A 152 3.01 -3.72 -14.39
N PHE A 153 2.28 -3.29 -13.35
CA PHE A 153 0.82 -3.44 -13.28
C PHE A 153 0.12 -2.42 -14.17
N VAL A 154 0.64 -1.19 -14.25
CA VAL A 154 0.12 -0.15 -15.16
C VAL A 154 0.20 -0.61 -16.62
N GLU A 155 1.32 -1.21 -17.02
CA GLU A 155 1.49 -1.73 -18.38
C GLU A 155 0.67 -3.00 -18.59
N SER A 156 0.65 -3.92 -17.62
CA SER A 156 -0.13 -5.15 -17.71
C SER A 156 -1.62 -4.90 -17.89
N LYS A 157 -2.19 -3.86 -17.26
CA LYS A 157 -3.58 -3.45 -17.48
C LYS A 157 -3.88 -3.17 -18.96
N LYS A 158 -2.95 -2.51 -19.67
CA LYS A 158 -3.09 -2.24 -21.11
C LYS A 158 -3.01 -3.52 -21.93
N GLN A 159 -2.08 -4.42 -21.57
CA GLN A 159 -1.90 -5.69 -22.27
C GLN A 159 -3.09 -6.63 -22.07
N VAL A 160 -3.70 -6.64 -20.88
CA VAL A 160 -4.90 -7.43 -20.57
C VAL A 160 -6.09 -7.01 -21.45
N ALA A 161 -6.21 -5.73 -21.82
CA ALA A 161 -7.24 -5.31 -22.78
C ALA A 161 -7.12 -6.02 -24.15
N GLY A 162 -5.93 -6.54 -24.49
CA GLY A 162 -5.66 -7.27 -25.73
C GLY A 162 -5.85 -8.79 -25.65
N VAL A 163 -6.09 -9.38 -24.47
CA VAL A 163 -6.17 -10.86 -24.33
C VAL A 163 -7.51 -11.46 -24.77
N GLY A 164 -8.46 -10.64 -25.25
CA GLY A 164 -9.83 -11.09 -25.56
C GLY A 164 -10.66 -11.27 -24.30
N ASP A 165 -11.60 -12.21 -24.33
CA ASP A 165 -12.45 -12.51 -23.18
C ASP A 165 -11.62 -13.18 -22.10
N MET A 166 -11.63 -12.63 -20.88
CA MET A 166 -10.93 -13.23 -19.74
C MET A 166 -11.56 -14.58 -19.40
N MET A 167 -10.75 -15.64 -19.46
CA MET A 167 -11.18 -17.01 -19.16
C MET A 167 -10.84 -17.40 -17.72
N ASN A 168 -9.68 -16.96 -17.21
CA ASN A 168 -9.25 -17.26 -15.85
C ASN A 168 -8.19 -16.27 -15.34
N VAL A 169 -8.21 -16.00 -14.04
CA VAL A 169 -7.16 -15.20 -13.36
C VAL A 169 -6.52 -16.02 -12.24
N GLN A 170 -5.20 -15.92 -12.09
CA GLN A 170 -4.44 -16.63 -11.07
C GLN A 170 -3.55 -15.64 -10.34
N VAL A 171 -3.60 -15.65 -9.01
CA VAL A 171 -2.69 -14.92 -8.14
C VAL A 171 -2.09 -15.92 -7.16
N ILE A 172 -0.78 -16.15 -7.27
CA ILE A 172 -0.06 -17.14 -6.47
C ILE A 172 1.03 -16.41 -5.71
N ILE A 173 1.00 -16.54 -4.39
CA ILE A 173 1.96 -15.94 -3.47
C ILE A 173 2.51 -17.04 -2.56
N GLU A 174 3.80 -17.26 -2.68
CA GLU A 174 4.61 -18.09 -1.82
C GLU A 174 5.65 -17.15 -1.18
N GLY A 175 5.34 -16.68 0.02
CA GLY A 175 6.15 -15.75 0.78
C GLY A 175 7.30 -16.44 1.52
N SER A 176 8.16 -15.65 2.16
CA SER A 176 9.23 -16.17 3.03
C SER A 176 9.27 -15.39 4.35
N MET A 177 8.16 -15.44 5.08
CA MET A 177 8.09 -14.86 6.42
C MET A 177 8.68 -15.85 7.44
N ASN A 178 10.00 -15.79 7.63
CA ASN A 178 10.75 -16.59 8.60
C ASN A 178 11.69 -15.69 9.42
N SER A 179 12.46 -16.26 10.35
CA SER A 179 13.33 -15.51 11.26
C SER A 179 14.39 -14.61 10.60
N SER A 180 14.73 -14.83 9.32
CA SER A 180 15.62 -13.94 8.55
C SER A 180 14.90 -12.67 8.03
N ASN A 181 13.56 -12.68 8.00
CA ASN A 181 12.76 -11.55 7.60
C ASN A 181 12.64 -10.57 8.78
N PRO A 182 12.96 -9.28 8.60
CA PRO A 182 12.91 -8.28 9.67
C PRO A 182 11.52 -8.07 10.27
N TYR A 183 10.46 -8.43 9.53
CA TYR A 183 9.08 -8.26 9.95
C TYR A 183 8.56 -9.46 10.76
N PHE A 184 9.29 -10.57 10.78
CA PHE A 184 8.89 -11.81 11.46
C PHE A 184 8.64 -11.61 12.95
N SER A 185 9.55 -10.91 13.62
CA SER A 185 9.46 -10.64 15.07
C SER A 185 8.68 -9.36 15.41
N SER A 186 8.01 -8.74 14.43
CA SER A 186 7.27 -7.49 14.66
C SER A 186 6.04 -7.74 15.53
N SER A 187 6.06 -7.25 16.77
CA SER A 187 5.01 -7.52 17.76
C SER A 187 3.62 -7.08 17.29
N TRP A 188 3.50 -5.93 16.64
CA TRP A 188 2.21 -5.44 16.18
C TRP A 188 1.67 -6.24 14.98
N ARG A 189 2.52 -6.69 14.05
CA ARG A 189 2.11 -7.56 12.93
C ARG A 189 1.67 -8.92 13.41
N ARG A 190 2.36 -9.43 14.43
CA ARG A 190 2.04 -10.69 15.08
C ARG A 190 0.69 -10.69 15.81
N ASN A 191 0.19 -9.50 16.16
CA ASN A 191 -1.11 -9.29 16.81
C ASN A 191 -2.09 -8.57 15.88
N PHE A 192 -1.84 -8.59 14.57
CA PHE A 192 -2.68 -7.93 13.58
C PHE A 192 -3.85 -8.83 13.22
N GLU A 193 -5.06 -8.28 13.21
CA GLU A 193 -6.26 -9.03 12.81
C GLU A 193 -6.16 -9.44 11.33
N GLY A 194 -6.53 -10.68 11.02
CA GLY A 194 -6.28 -11.30 9.72
C GLY A 194 -4.80 -11.66 9.44
N GLY A 195 -3.90 -11.42 10.40
CA GLY A 195 -2.51 -11.86 10.38
C GLY A 195 -1.70 -11.33 9.19
N PHE A 196 -0.67 -12.08 8.79
CA PHE A 196 0.14 -11.74 7.63
C PHE A 196 -0.63 -11.83 6.31
N ILE A 197 -1.71 -12.62 6.26
CA ILE A 197 -2.60 -12.69 5.10
C ILE A 197 -3.23 -11.32 4.84
N LEU A 198 -3.73 -10.61 5.85
CA LEU A 198 -4.28 -9.27 5.65
C LEU A 198 -3.17 -8.22 5.45
N ASP A 199 -2.14 -8.18 6.31
CA ASP A 199 -1.07 -7.16 6.25
C ASP A 199 -0.34 -7.15 4.89
N MET A 200 -0.02 -8.33 4.36
CA MET A 200 0.68 -8.45 3.07
C MET A 200 -0.27 -8.66 1.90
N GLY A 201 -1.42 -9.29 2.12
CA GLY A 201 -2.40 -9.63 1.09
C GLY A 201 -2.85 -8.45 0.26
N VAL A 202 -3.01 -7.27 0.90
CA VAL A 202 -3.56 -6.07 0.25
C VAL A 202 -2.73 -5.64 -0.96
N HIS A 203 -1.41 -5.82 -0.92
CA HIS A 203 -0.54 -5.58 -2.07
C HIS A 203 -0.93 -6.46 -3.27
N PHE A 204 -1.21 -7.73 -3.01
CA PHE A 204 -1.49 -8.70 -4.07
C PHE A 204 -2.89 -8.54 -4.64
N ILE A 205 -3.87 -8.15 -3.81
CA ILE A 205 -5.20 -7.74 -4.25
C ILE A 205 -5.14 -6.43 -5.05
N ALA A 206 -4.36 -5.44 -4.61
CA ALA A 206 -4.17 -4.21 -5.36
C ALA A 206 -3.57 -4.47 -6.76
N GLY A 207 -2.54 -5.32 -6.84
CA GLY A 207 -1.96 -5.77 -8.11
C GLY A 207 -2.96 -6.51 -9.00
N LEU A 208 -3.78 -7.39 -8.42
CA LEU A 208 -4.86 -8.09 -9.12
C LEU A 208 -5.87 -7.10 -9.72
N ARG A 209 -6.45 -6.23 -8.88
CA ARG A 209 -7.47 -5.25 -9.29
C ARG A 209 -6.93 -4.28 -10.33
N MET A 210 -5.68 -3.85 -10.20
CA MET A 210 -5.00 -3.03 -11.21
C MET A 210 -4.88 -3.75 -12.56
N MET A 211 -4.50 -5.03 -12.55
CA MET A 211 -4.27 -5.81 -13.76
C MET A 211 -5.58 -6.14 -14.50
N VAL A 212 -6.64 -6.52 -13.77
CA VAL A 212 -7.92 -6.95 -14.37
C VAL A 212 -8.88 -5.79 -14.63
N GLY A 213 -8.71 -4.65 -13.95
CA GLY A 213 -9.48 -3.43 -14.17
C GLY A 213 -10.96 -3.51 -13.77
N CYS A 214 -11.35 -4.47 -12.93
CA CYS A 214 -12.71 -4.63 -12.38
C CYS A 214 -12.65 -5.22 -10.97
N GLU A 215 -13.77 -5.19 -10.24
CA GLU A 215 -13.81 -5.61 -8.84
C GLU A 215 -14.02 -7.11 -8.65
N VAL A 216 -13.55 -7.61 -7.49
CA VAL A 216 -13.92 -8.94 -6.99
C VAL A 216 -15.27 -8.83 -6.29
N THR A 217 -16.24 -9.65 -6.69
CA THR A 217 -17.63 -9.60 -6.22
C THR A 217 -17.95 -10.63 -5.15
N SER A 218 -17.34 -11.82 -5.23
CA SER A 218 -17.57 -12.90 -4.28
C SER A 218 -16.36 -13.82 -4.21
N VAL A 219 -16.16 -14.47 -3.07
CA VAL A 219 -15.06 -15.39 -2.80
C VAL A 219 -15.54 -16.65 -2.07
N SER A 220 -14.81 -17.75 -2.24
CA SER A 220 -14.93 -18.96 -1.42
C SER A 220 -13.52 -19.46 -1.14
N ALA A 221 -13.14 -19.58 0.15
CA ALA A 221 -11.77 -19.80 0.57
C ALA A 221 -11.65 -20.84 1.69
N ILE A 222 -10.57 -21.60 1.65
CA ILE A 222 -10.13 -22.46 2.74
C ILE A 222 -8.84 -21.90 3.31
N THR A 223 -8.79 -21.76 4.63
CA THR A 223 -7.60 -21.34 5.38
C THR A 223 -7.05 -22.48 6.20
N SER A 224 -5.75 -22.51 6.41
CA SER A 224 -5.11 -23.43 7.35
C SER A 224 -4.04 -22.72 8.18
N HIS A 225 -3.66 -23.35 9.29
CA HIS A 225 -2.57 -22.89 10.16
C HIS A 225 -1.53 -23.99 10.29
N VAL A 226 -0.49 -23.96 9.47
CA VAL A 226 0.53 -25.01 9.40
C VAL A 226 1.77 -24.62 10.20
N ASP A 227 2.38 -23.48 9.90
CA ASP A 227 3.53 -22.95 10.63
C ASP A 227 3.07 -22.26 11.92
N LYS A 228 3.22 -22.98 13.04
CA LYS A 228 2.85 -22.48 14.37
C LYS A 228 3.77 -21.37 14.89
N SER A 229 4.88 -21.08 14.23
CA SER A 229 5.73 -19.92 14.56
C SER A 229 5.13 -18.60 14.06
N LEU A 230 4.10 -18.66 13.21
CA LEU A 230 3.37 -17.50 12.67
C LEU A 230 1.95 -17.39 13.28
N PRO A 231 1.36 -16.18 13.30
CA PRO A 231 -0.06 -16.01 13.60
C PRO A 231 -0.95 -16.75 12.58
N PRO A 232 -2.08 -17.32 13.00
CA PRO A 232 -3.06 -17.92 12.09
C PRO A 232 -3.91 -16.85 11.36
N PRO A 233 -4.46 -17.18 10.17
CA PRO A 233 -4.00 -18.25 9.29
C PRO A 233 -2.68 -17.86 8.61
N ASP A 234 -1.86 -18.86 8.26
CA ASP A 234 -0.61 -18.67 7.49
C ASP A 234 -0.75 -19.18 6.04
N ASN A 235 -1.88 -19.79 5.71
CA ASN A 235 -2.19 -20.30 4.38
C ASN A 235 -3.65 -19.99 4.02
N ILE A 236 -3.88 -19.58 2.78
CA ILE A 236 -5.21 -19.41 2.19
C ILE A 236 -5.23 -19.87 0.74
N SER A 237 -6.27 -20.61 0.36
CA SER A 237 -6.60 -20.98 -1.01
C SER A 237 -8.02 -20.56 -1.29
N SER A 238 -8.22 -19.67 -2.26
CA SER A 238 -9.50 -19.02 -2.54
C SER A 238 -9.83 -19.08 -4.03
N THR A 239 -11.11 -19.29 -4.33
CA THR A 239 -11.71 -18.99 -5.63
C THR A 239 -12.46 -17.66 -5.53
N PHE A 240 -12.45 -16.87 -6.59
CA PHE A 240 -13.15 -15.60 -6.62
C PHE A 240 -13.86 -15.37 -7.96
N LYS A 241 -14.84 -14.47 -7.95
CA LYS A 241 -15.58 -14.01 -9.14
C LYS A 241 -15.41 -12.51 -9.33
N LEU A 242 -15.07 -12.10 -10.54
CA LEU A 242 -14.98 -10.70 -10.96
C LEU A 242 -16.32 -10.16 -11.46
N GLU A 243 -16.47 -8.84 -11.45
CA GLU A 243 -17.68 -8.15 -11.95
C GLU A 243 -18.02 -8.48 -13.41
N ASN A 244 -17.00 -8.73 -14.24
CA ASN A 244 -17.17 -9.11 -15.64
C ASN A 244 -17.55 -10.59 -15.83
N GLY A 245 -17.76 -11.35 -14.75
CA GLY A 245 -18.13 -12.76 -14.79
C GLY A 245 -16.96 -13.75 -14.83
N CYS A 246 -15.73 -13.29 -15.09
CA CYS A 246 -14.54 -14.14 -15.03
C CYS A 246 -14.28 -14.63 -13.60
N SER A 247 -13.78 -15.84 -13.45
CA SER A 247 -13.36 -16.40 -12.17
C SER A 247 -11.86 -16.58 -12.08
N GLY A 248 -11.36 -16.67 -10.85
CA GLY A 248 -9.95 -16.86 -10.61
C GLY A 248 -9.64 -17.55 -9.30
N VAL A 249 -8.35 -17.75 -9.08
CA VAL A 249 -7.79 -18.32 -7.86
C VAL A 249 -6.83 -17.34 -7.20
N PHE A 250 -6.90 -17.24 -5.89
CA PHE A 250 -5.94 -16.55 -5.05
C PHE A 250 -5.37 -17.56 -4.05
N VAL A 251 -4.05 -17.78 -4.12
CA VAL A 251 -3.33 -18.65 -3.19
C VAL A 251 -2.26 -17.83 -2.51
N MET A 252 -2.24 -17.86 -1.18
CA MET A 252 -1.18 -17.22 -0.41
C MET A 252 -0.70 -18.15 0.71
N ILE A 253 0.59 -18.45 0.66
CA ILE A 253 1.36 -19.20 1.65
C ILE A 253 2.36 -18.22 2.24
N VAL A 254 2.30 -17.97 3.54
CA VAL A 254 3.11 -16.94 4.21
C VAL A 254 4.57 -17.37 4.35
N SER A 255 4.83 -18.67 4.55
CA SER A 255 6.15 -19.26 4.80
C SER A 255 6.47 -20.43 3.85
N SER A 256 6.88 -20.11 2.62
CA SER A 256 7.47 -21.05 1.67
C SER A 256 9.01 -21.00 1.72
N SER A 257 9.63 -22.17 1.48
CA SER A 257 11.07 -22.30 1.28
C SER A 257 11.53 -21.87 -0.12
N SER A 258 10.62 -21.83 -1.09
CA SER A 258 10.85 -21.40 -2.47
C SER A 258 9.90 -20.25 -2.80
N PRO A 259 10.30 -18.99 -2.61
CA PRO A 259 9.39 -17.88 -2.81
C PRO A 259 9.01 -17.68 -4.28
N LYS A 260 7.73 -17.44 -4.53
CA LYS A 260 7.18 -17.23 -5.86
C LYS A 260 6.00 -16.26 -5.77
N ILE A 261 5.94 -15.28 -6.66
CA ILE A 261 4.83 -14.32 -6.66
C ILE A 261 4.45 -14.05 -8.12
N ILE A 262 3.25 -14.47 -8.51
CA ILE A 262 2.75 -14.39 -9.88
C ILE A 262 1.32 -13.84 -9.90
N TRP A 263 1.04 -13.00 -10.89
CA TRP A 263 -0.30 -12.71 -11.40
C TRP A 263 -0.38 -13.19 -12.83
N ARG A 264 -1.46 -13.86 -13.20
CA ARG A 264 -1.63 -14.40 -14.54
C ARG A 264 -3.08 -14.24 -14.99
N VAL A 265 -3.29 -13.61 -16.14
CA VAL A 265 -4.60 -13.48 -16.79
C VAL A 265 -4.58 -14.29 -18.07
N VAL A 266 -5.44 -15.30 -18.16
CA VAL A 266 -5.69 -16.09 -19.37
C VAL A 266 -6.90 -15.49 -20.08
N GLY A 267 -6.76 -15.14 -21.35
CA GLY A 267 -7.88 -14.72 -22.21
C GLY A 267 -7.94 -15.50 -23.52
N SER A 268 -9.04 -15.37 -24.24
CA SER A 268 -9.31 -16.14 -25.47
C SER A 268 -8.33 -15.87 -26.62
N LYS A 269 -7.55 -14.80 -26.56
CA LYS A 269 -6.58 -14.38 -27.59
C LYS A 269 -5.15 -14.29 -27.07
N GLY A 270 -4.91 -14.57 -25.79
CA GLY A 270 -3.57 -14.51 -25.23
C GLY A 270 -3.51 -14.63 -23.71
N THR A 271 -2.33 -14.41 -23.17
CA THR A 271 -2.08 -14.40 -21.73
C THR A 271 -1.17 -13.23 -21.39
N VAL A 272 -1.44 -12.60 -20.25
CA VAL A 272 -0.45 -11.74 -19.57
C VAL A 272 -0.06 -12.37 -18.24
N GLN A 273 1.24 -12.48 -17.99
CA GLN A 273 1.81 -12.94 -16.72
C GLN A 273 2.74 -11.88 -16.16
N VAL A 274 2.59 -11.56 -14.88
CA VAL A 274 3.51 -10.72 -14.11
C VAL A 274 4.16 -11.60 -13.05
N GLU A 275 5.47 -11.73 -13.09
CA GLU A 275 6.24 -12.45 -12.07
C GLU A 275 7.16 -11.48 -11.33
N ARG A 276 7.03 -11.41 -10.00
CA ARG A 276 7.93 -10.60 -9.17
C ARG A 276 9.16 -11.42 -8.80
N GLY A 277 10.33 -10.83 -8.98
CA GLY A 277 11.59 -11.52 -8.73
C GLY A 277 12.80 -10.63 -8.92
N LYS A 278 13.95 -11.27 -9.16
CA LYS A 278 15.20 -10.59 -9.49
C LYS A 278 15.67 -11.01 -10.88
N ILE A 279 16.03 -10.04 -11.70
CA ILE A 279 16.72 -10.24 -12.98
C ILE A 279 18.01 -9.42 -12.93
N ASP A 280 19.15 -10.06 -13.22
CA ASP A 280 20.48 -9.43 -13.17
C ASP A 280 20.76 -8.67 -11.85
N GLY A 281 20.34 -9.27 -10.73
CA GLY A 281 20.47 -8.70 -9.39
C GLY A 281 19.51 -7.56 -9.06
N LYS A 282 18.70 -7.09 -10.01
CA LYS A 282 17.73 -6.02 -9.83
C LYS A 282 16.37 -6.60 -9.45
N HIS A 283 15.76 -6.06 -8.38
CA HIS A 283 14.43 -6.46 -7.92
C HIS A 283 13.34 -5.76 -8.73
N GLY A 284 12.33 -6.50 -9.19
CA GLY A 284 11.29 -5.99 -10.06
C GLY A 284 10.28 -7.04 -10.49
N TYR A 285 9.76 -6.85 -11.69
CA TYR A 285 8.70 -7.65 -12.27
C TYR A 285 9.01 -7.99 -13.72
N LEU A 286 8.90 -9.26 -14.09
CA LEU A 286 8.91 -9.69 -15.48
C LEU A 286 7.46 -9.77 -15.96
N VAL A 287 7.09 -8.92 -16.92
CA VAL A 287 5.79 -8.97 -17.59
C VAL A 287 5.98 -9.74 -18.89
N SER A 288 5.27 -10.85 -19.05
CA SER A 288 5.29 -11.72 -20.24
C SER A 288 3.92 -11.74 -20.89
N VAL A 289 3.86 -11.41 -22.17
CA VAL A 289 2.65 -11.45 -23.00
C VAL A 289 2.80 -12.58 -24.00
N PHE A 290 1.87 -13.53 -23.96
CA PHE A 290 1.80 -14.66 -24.87
C PHE A 290 0.60 -14.48 -25.80
N SER A 291 0.85 -14.43 -27.10
CA SER A 291 -0.19 -14.31 -28.12
C SER A 291 -0.68 -15.67 -28.63
N ALA A 292 -1.87 -15.69 -29.24
CA ALA A 292 -2.47 -16.91 -29.79
C ALA A 292 -1.63 -17.60 -30.88
N ASP A 293 -0.73 -16.87 -31.54
CA ASP A 293 0.21 -17.40 -32.55
C ASP A 293 1.48 -18.04 -31.93
N GLY A 294 1.54 -18.13 -30.60
CA GLY A 294 2.64 -18.75 -29.87
C GLY A 294 3.83 -17.84 -29.59
N GLN A 295 3.79 -16.56 -30.00
CA GLN A 295 4.86 -15.62 -29.65
C GLN A 295 4.79 -15.22 -28.16
N CYS A 296 5.96 -14.99 -27.56
CA CYS A 296 6.08 -14.47 -26.21
C CYS A 296 6.98 -13.23 -26.22
N LYS A 297 6.48 -12.14 -25.65
CA LYS A 297 7.27 -10.93 -25.41
C LYS A 297 7.36 -10.69 -23.91
N SER A 298 8.57 -10.61 -23.38
CA SER A 298 8.82 -10.29 -21.97
C SER A 298 9.48 -8.91 -21.81
N THR A 299 9.07 -8.16 -20.80
CA THR A 299 9.67 -6.86 -20.44
C THR A 299 9.85 -6.81 -18.93
N PHE A 300 11.05 -6.44 -18.49
CA PHE A 300 11.36 -6.29 -17.08
C PHE A 300 11.15 -4.84 -16.62
N HIS A 301 10.41 -4.67 -15.53
CA HIS A 301 10.17 -3.38 -14.89
C HIS A 301 10.77 -3.40 -13.49
N LEU A 302 11.52 -2.35 -13.15
CA LEU A 302 12.06 -2.18 -11.81
C LEU A 302 10.94 -1.97 -10.80
N PHE A 303 11.12 -2.49 -9.58
CA PHE A 303 10.26 -2.17 -8.45
C PHE A 303 10.51 -0.71 -8.04
N CYS A 304 9.54 0.17 -8.27
CA CYS A 304 9.65 1.60 -7.97
C CYS A 304 8.35 2.27 -7.51
N GLY A 305 7.29 1.50 -7.26
CA GLY A 305 5.96 2.04 -6.92
C GLY A 305 5.95 2.98 -5.71
N VAL A 306 6.81 2.75 -4.71
CA VAL A 306 6.92 3.61 -3.50
C VAL A 306 7.32 5.05 -3.86
N ASN A 307 8.16 5.21 -4.89
CA ASN A 307 8.58 6.54 -5.32
C ASN A 307 7.48 7.21 -6.14
N GLU A 308 6.82 6.44 -6.99
CA GLU A 308 5.78 6.93 -7.87
C GLU A 308 4.50 7.31 -7.09
N GLU A 309 4.12 6.57 -6.05
CA GLU A 309 2.99 6.95 -5.18
C GLU A 309 3.27 8.23 -4.38
N LEU A 310 4.50 8.40 -3.88
CA LEU A 310 4.87 9.59 -3.12
C LEU A 310 4.91 10.82 -4.04
N LYS A 311 5.43 10.67 -5.26
CA LYS A 311 5.38 11.73 -6.29
C LYS A 311 3.94 12.13 -6.61
N ALA A 312 3.04 11.16 -6.77
CA ALA A 312 1.63 11.42 -7.02
C ALA A 312 1.00 12.20 -5.86
N PHE A 313 1.22 11.77 -4.62
CA PHE A 313 0.70 12.46 -3.44
C PHE A 313 1.25 13.90 -3.28
N ILE A 314 2.54 14.11 -3.52
CA ILE A 314 3.14 15.46 -3.50
C ILE A 314 2.51 16.33 -4.58
N HIS A 315 2.37 15.80 -5.79
CA HIS A 315 1.73 16.49 -6.89
C HIS A 315 0.29 16.88 -6.52
N ASP A 316 -0.46 15.98 -5.88
CA ASP A 316 -1.83 16.26 -5.45
C ASP A 316 -1.91 17.42 -4.44
N ILE A 317 -0.99 17.46 -3.47
CA ILE A 317 -0.89 18.56 -2.49
C ILE A 317 -0.60 19.89 -3.20
N GLU A 318 0.33 19.89 -4.16
CA GLU A 318 0.66 21.09 -4.94
C GLU A 318 -0.58 21.60 -5.68
N GLN A 319 -1.26 20.73 -6.42
CA GLN A 319 -2.45 21.09 -7.19
C GLN A 319 -3.60 21.60 -6.30
N ALA A 320 -3.85 20.94 -5.17
CA ALA A 320 -4.85 21.36 -4.19
C ALA A 320 -4.54 22.77 -3.64
N SER A 321 -3.26 23.07 -3.39
CA SER A 321 -2.80 24.37 -2.91
C SER A 321 -2.93 25.47 -3.98
N PHE A 322 -2.59 25.18 -5.24
CA PHE A 322 -2.67 26.16 -6.34
C PHE A 322 -4.10 26.51 -6.74
N LYS A 323 -5.00 25.52 -6.74
CA LYS A 323 -6.37 25.71 -7.23
C LYS A 323 -7.32 26.33 -6.21
N LYS A 324 -6.86 26.71 -5.00
CA LYS A 324 -7.68 27.27 -3.91
C LYS A 324 -9.01 26.52 -3.71
N GLY A 325 -8.98 25.19 -3.82
CA GLY A 325 -10.17 24.34 -3.69
C GLY A 325 -11.03 24.17 -4.95
N ASN A 326 -10.73 24.77 -6.10
CA ASN A 326 -11.52 24.54 -7.32
C ASN A 326 -11.25 23.14 -7.93
N GLY A 327 -12.12 22.18 -7.62
CA GLY A 327 -12.41 20.99 -8.43
C GLY A 327 -11.21 20.08 -8.75
N TYR A 328 -10.16 20.08 -7.94
CA TYR A 328 -9.05 19.16 -8.11
C TYR A 328 -9.40 17.80 -7.51
N GLU A 329 -9.41 16.78 -8.35
CA GLU A 329 -9.51 15.39 -7.93
C GLU A 329 -8.09 14.84 -7.73
N ALA A 330 -7.80 14.39 -6.51
CA ALA A 330 -6.55 13.73 -6.18
C ALA A 330 -6.43 12.39 -6.92
N GLU A 331 -5.22 11.85 -7.00
CA GLU A 331 -4.95 10.57 -7.66
C GLU A 331 -5.87 9.45 -7.12
N PRO A 332 -6.85 8.97 -7.91
CA PRO A 332 -7.88 8.06 -7.41
C PRO A 332 -7.30 6.72 -6.95
N ARG A 333 -6.17 6.30 -7.54
CA ARG A 333 -5.45 5.08 -7.12
C ARG A 333 -4.99 5.14 -5.66
N SER A 334 -4.71 6.33 -5.14
CA SER A 334 -4.28 6.50 -3.75
C SER A 334 -5.44 6.64 -2.77
N SER A 335 -6.70 6.71 -3.22
CA SER A 335 -7.82 7.00 -2.30
C SER A 335 -7.95 5.96 -1.17
N PHE A 336 -8.41 6.41 0.00
CA PHE A 336 -8.72 5.50 1.10
C PHE A 336 -9.73 4.42 0.71
N VAL A 337 -10.72 4.78 -0.12
CA VAL A 337 -11.73 3.84 -0.66
C VAL A 337 -11.06 2.73 -1.47
N GLU A 338 -10.04 3.04 -2.27
CA GLU A 338 -9.32 2.03 -3.03
C GLU A 338 -8.61 1.01 -2.14
N GLY A 339 -7.93 1.46 -1.09
CA GLY A 339 -7.32 0.56 -0.10
C GLY A 339 -8.36 -0.22 0.73
N ALA A 340 -9.52 0.38 1.00
CA ALA A 340 -10.63 -0.28 1.68
C ALA A 340 -11.20 -1.44 0.87
N ARG A 341 -11.33 -1.28 -0.45
CA ARG A 341 -11.73 -2.35 -1.37
C ARG A 341 -10.75 -3.53 -1.36
N ASP A 342 -9.44 -3.29 -1.20
CA ASP A 342 -8.46 -4.39 -1.09
C ASP A 342 -8.64 -5.18 0.20
N ALA A 343 -8.78 -4.47 1.32
CA ALA A 343 -9.02 -5.09 2.62
C ALA A 343 -10.32 -5.91 2.63
N ALA A 344 -11.38 -5.39 1.99
CA ALA A 344 -12.67 -6.08 1.88
C ALA A 344 -12.59 -7.44 1.21
N VAL A 345 -11.75 -7.58 0.18
CA VAL A 345 -11.56 -8.85 -0.51
C VAL A 345 -10.92 -9.87 0.43
N LEU A 346 -9.87 -9.48 1.16
CA LEU A 346 -9.17 -10.39 2.09
C LEU A 346 -10.03 -10.74 3.29
N GLU A 347 -10.76 -9.77 3.85
CA GLU A 347 -11.67 -10.01 4.96
C GLU A 347 -12.78 -10.98 4.55
N ALA A 348 -13.35 -10.84 3.35
CA ALA A 348 -14.30 -11.80 2.81
C ALA A 348 -13.69 -13.21 2.63
N MET A 349 -12.42 -13.30 2.23
CA MET A 349 -11.72 -14.59 2.11
C MET A 349 -11.46 -15.22 3.49
N LEU A 350 -11.06 -14.42 4.47
CA LEU A 350 -10.85 -14.87 5.86
C LEU A 350 -12.17 -15.29 6.52
N GLU A 351 -13.24 -14.53 6.30
CA GLU A 351 -14.60 -14.87 6.74
C GLU A 351 -15.03 -16.21 6.12
N SER A 352 -14.88 -16.36 4.80
CA SER A 352 -15.17 -17.62 4.10
C SER A 352 -14.40 -18.80 4.69
N GLY A 353 -13.09 -18.63 4.93
CA GLY A 353 -12.23 -19.62 5.58
C GLY A 353 -12.72 -20.02 6.96
N SER A 354 -13.08 -19.04 7.80
CA SER A 354 -13.62 -19.29 9.14
C SER A 354 -14.95 -20.05 9.14
N LYS A 355 -15.70 -19.96 8.04
CA LYS A 355 -17.00 -20.61 7.83
C LYS A 355 -16.89 -21.90 7.00
N GLY A 356 -15.68 -22.44 6.80
CA GLY A 356 -15.48 -23.70 6.09
C GLY A 356 -15.67 -23.59 4.56
N GLY A 357 -15.36 -22.44 3.98
CA GLY A 357 -15.40 -22.23 2.52
C GLY A 357 -16.73 -21.76 1.97
N THR A 358 -17.66 -21.30 2.81
CA THR A 358 -18.92 -20.72 2.32
C THR A 358 -18.67 -19.55 1.38
N LEU A 359 -19.49 -19.40 0.34
CA LEU A 359 -19.45 -18.22 -0.52
C LEU A 359 -19.72 -16.95 0.31
N VAL A 360 -18.85 -15.95 0.20
CA VAL A 360 -19.00 -14.63 0.83
C VAL A 360 -18.99 -13.56 -0.26
N ASN A 361 -19.94 -12.65 -0.22
CA ASN A 361 -19.96 -11.47 -1.10
C ASN A 361 -19.01 -10.41 -0.56
N VAL A 362 -18.19 -9.82 -1.43
CA VAL A 362 -17.26 -8.76 -1.06
C VAL A 362 -18.04 -7.47 -0.78
N LYS A 363 -17.74 -6.82 0.34
CA LYS A 363 -18.32 -5.53 0.70
C LYS A 363 -17.95 -4.47 -0.36
N LYS A 364 -18.95 -3.71 -0.80
CA LYS A 364 -18.77 -2.59 -1.73
C LYS A 364 -18.61 -1.28 -0.96
N PHE A 365 -17.74 -0.41 -1.47
CA PHE A 365 -17.45 0.93 -0.95
C PHE A 365 -17.54 1.97 -2.05
#